data_AF-A0A835PHN2-F1
#
_entry.id   AF-A0A835PHN2-F1
#
_cell.length_a   1.000
_cell.length_b   1.000
_cell.length_c   1.000
_cell.angle_alpha   90.00
_cell.angle_beta   90.00
_cell.angle_gamma   90.00
#
_symmetry.space_group_name_H-M   'P 1'
#
loop_
_entity.id
_entity.type
_entity.pdbx_description
1 polymer ?
#
loop_
_entity_poly.entity_id
_entity_poly.type
_entity_poly.pdbx_seq_one_letter_code
_entity_poly.pdbx_strand_id
1 'polypeptide(L)'
;MMRALQQGSNFLVLRSSCSSGDTNWVTKRCSRSSILSPFLKQCDRKWVYSSSLVKDLCLATNVQRLSSSSFTNCQKRVVSVASNRHRAEYDIEEVLYPETGHPLGSVQEGKLKHFGDLPDGLHCTSAIKELTDLALPAAVGQALDPLAQLLETAFIGRLGPVDLASAGVSVSIFNIISKLFNVPLLSVTTSFVAEDISKNASSQFISDNSSPEAFYENNRITYNVGEKLELPSVSTALLLAAIIGTFEALAMYMGAGLFLSMMGISPASSMHSPAQRFLSLRALGAPAVVLSLATQGVFRGFKDTRTPLFCVGIGNLTSIILLPLLAYAFGLGITGAAIATTTSQYITTFLLIWSLSKKAVVLPPRIEDLQFAGYIKSGGLLLSRTLSVIITMTIGTSMAARLGPMAMAAHQICLQIWLAVSLLSDALALSAQALIASSFAKHDFRRVTEVTYCVLKAGLLSGVVLAVVLFVSFGNLVELFTKDAELLHIVRAGVLFVSSTQPINALAFIFDGLHYGVSDFAYAAYAMMVVGLISSVFLLYAPSRFGITGIWCGLTLFMALRMAAGIMRLCWRSGPWWFLQDGIKYEHSNKSDSMLSAGADPNEPTSI
;
A
#
# COMPACT_ATOMS: atom_id res chain seq x y z
N MET A 1 -0.61 51.70 9.48
CA MET A 1 -1.28 52.79 8.73
C MET A 1 -2.75 52.38 8.58
N MET A 2 -3.63 53.20 9.12
CA MET A 2 -5.03 52.96 9.45
C MET A 2 -6.00 53.20 8.28
N ARG A 3 -7.20 52.61 8.38
CA ARG A 3 -8.51 52.95 7.74
C ARG A 3 -8.69 52.57 6.26
N ALA A 4 -9.82 52.12 5.71
CA ALA A 4 -11.22 51.83 6.06
C ALA A 4 -12.14 52.45 4.97
N LEU A 5 -13.20 51.68 4.61
CA LEU A 5 -14.51 52.06 4.03
C LEU A 5 -14.78 52.03 2.50
N GLN A 6 -15.88 51.31 2.20
CA GLN A 6 -17.01 51.62 1.28
C GLN A 6 -16.79 51.54 -0.24
N GLN A 7 -17.73 51.10 -1.10
CA GLN A 7 -19.11 50.57 -1.05
C GLN A 7 -19.46 50.13 -2.50
N GLY A 8 -20.44 49.24 -2.73
CA GLY A 8 -20.92 48.96 -4.10
C GLY A 8 -21.96 47.84 -4.21
N SER A 9 -23.24 48.24 -4.15
CA SER A 9 -24.48 47.47 -4.04
C SER A 9 -24.89 46.59 -5.24
N ASN A 10 -25.76 45.60 -4.98
CA ASN A 10 -26.96 45.37 -5.79
C ASN A 10 -28.11 44.76 -4.95
N PHE A 11 -29.31 45.28 -5.21
CA PHE A 11 -30.60 45.15 -4.49
C PHE A 11 -31.49 44.07 -5.14
N LEU A 12 -32.42 43.42 -4.40
CA LEU A 12 -33.88 43.51 -4.61
C LEU A 12 -34.74 42.68 -3.60
N VAL A 13 -35.47 43.40 -2.74
CA VAL A 13 -36.94 43.39 -2.49
C VAL A 13 -37.68 42.15 -1.92
N LEU A 14 -37.96 42.23 -0.61
CA LEU A 14 -39.24 42.13 0.14
C LEU A 14 -40.49 41.40 -0.42
N ARG A 15 -41.09 40.52 0.42
CA ARG A 15 -42.51 40.67 0.84
C ARG A 15 -42.85 39.91 2.14
N SER A 16 -43.50 40.63 3.05
CA SER A 16 -44.12 40.22 4.30
C SER A 16 -45.54 39.66 4.11
N SER A 17 -46.02 38.82 5.04
CA SER A 17 -47.41 38.89 5.56
C SER A 17 -47.57 38.16 6.91
N CYS A 18 -48.09 38.91 7.88
CA CYS A 18 -48.57 38.49 9.21
C CYS A 18 -50.02 37.96 9.16
N SER A 19 -50.41 37.15 10.16
CA SER A 19 -51.70 37.16 10.90
C SER A 19 -51.76 35.89 11.77
N SER A 20 -51.58 35.88 13.10
CA SER A 20 -52.36 36.41 14.24
C SER A 20 -53.62 35.61 14.60
N GLY A 21 -53.70 35.07 15.83
CA GLY A 21 -54.99 34.81 16.51
C GLY A 21 -55.10 33.61 17.47
N ASP A 22 -54.58 33.78 18.70
CA ASP A 22 -55.12 33.39 20.03
C ASP A 22 -55.96 32.11 20.25
N THR A 23 -55.59 31.31 21.28
CA THR A 23 -56.27 31.28 22.60
C THR A 23 -55.69 30.26 23.62
N ASN A 24 -55.13 30.79 24.72
CA ASN A 24 -55.50 30.56 26.13
C ASN A 24 -55.25 29.24 26.94
N TRP A 25 -54.44 29.41 28.01
CA TRP A 25 -54.41 28.88 29.40
C TRP A 25 -54.31 27.34 29.62
N VAL A 26 -53.41 26.80 30.46
CA VAL A 26 -53.32 26.97 31.93
C VAL A 26 -51.88 26.76 32.47
N THR A 27 -51.67 27.38 33.63
CA THR A 27 -50.50 27.76 34.44
C THR A 27 -49.92 26.70 35.41
N LYS A 28 -48.60 26.82 35.69
CA LYS A 28 -47.90 26.94 37.02
C LYS A 28 -46.46 26.40 36.90
N ARG A 29 -45.38 27.21 36.90
CA ARG A 29 -44.79 28.14 37.89
C ARG A 29 -44.04 27.44 39.05
N CYS A 30 -42.69 27.45 38.99
CA CYS A 30 -41.73 27.94 40.01
C CYS A 30 -40.30 27.80 39.43
N SER A 31 -39.60 28.83 38.94
CA SER A 31 -39.01 30.03 39.61
C SER A 31 -37.78 29.68 40.47
N ARG A 32 -36.56 29.90 39.93
CA ARG A 32 -35.61 31.02 40.24
C ARG A 32 -34.63 30.66 41.39
N SER A 33 -33.37 31.12 41.47
CA SER A 33 -32.56 32.04 40.66
C SER A 33 -31.14 32.19 41.28
N SER A 34 -30.22 32.77 40.49
CA SER A 34 -29.24 33.85 40.85
C SER A 34 -28.08 33.53 41.83
N ILE A 35 -26.85 34.07 41.75
CA ILE A 35 -26.16 35.17 41.04
C ILE A 35 -24.66 35.07 41.47
N LEU A 36 -23.66 35.44 40.64
CA LEU A 36 -22.57 36.44 40.89
C LEU A 36 -21.37 36.32 39.90
N SER A 37 -21.27 37.31 39.01
CA SER A 37 -20.13 38.06 38.41
C SER A 37 -18.73 37.47 38.04
N PRO A 38 -18.02 38.11 37.08
CA PRO A 38 -16.77 37.66 36.44
C PRO A 38 -15.50 38.35 36.98
N PHE A 39 -14.28 37.91 36.60
CA PHE A 39 -13.10 38.72 36.23
C PHE A 39 -11.80 37.87 36.14
N LEU A 40 -11.09 38.01 35.02
CA LEU A 40 -9.63 37.93 34.78
C LEU A 40 -8.74 37.11 35.73
N LYS A 41 -7.99 36.14 35.20
CA LYS A 41 -6.54 36.33 34.92
C LYS A 41 -5.87 35.13 34.25
N GLN A 42 -5.06 35.52 33.28
CA GLN A 42 -4.10 34.81 32.46
C GLN A 42 -2.84 34.46 33.26
N CYS A 43 -2.24 33.29 33.01
CA CYS A 43 -0.79 33.04 32.82
C CYS A 43 -0.36 31.61 33.19
N ASP A 44 0.12 30.91 32.16
CA ASP A 44 1.49 30.41 32.02
C ASP A 44 2.03 29.22 32.85
N ARG A 45 2.69 28.32 32.10
CA ARG A 45 3.80 27.38 32.44
C ARG A 45 3.60 26.15 33.36
N LYS A 46 3.74 24.99 32.70
CA LYS A 46 4.88 24.02 32.75
C LYS A 46 5.41 23.46 34.09
N TRP A 47 5.82 22.18 33.98
CA TRP A 47 6.65 21.29 34.85
C TRP A 47 5.85 20.32 35.75
N VAL A 48 5.92 18.96 35.67
CA VAL A 48 7.00 17.93 35.60
C VAL A 48 7.38 17.35 36.99
N TYR A 49 7.44 16.00 37.07
CA TYR A 49 7.90 15.09 38.18
C TYR A 49 6.99 15.04 39.44
N SER A 50 6.83 13.97 40.22
CA SER A 50 7.45 12.63 40.41
C SER A 50 6.47 11.79 41.29
N SER A 51 6.23 10.51 41.01
CA SER A 51 6.73 9.28 41.70
C SER A 51 6.14 8.87 43.07
N SER A 52 5.88 7.55 43.16
CA SER A 52 5.81 6.65 44.33
C SER A 52 4.52 6.51 45.15
N LEU A 53 3.99 5.27 45.16
CA LEU A 53 3.68 4.39 46.33
C LEU A 53 2.89 3.18 45.76
N VAL A 54 3.42 1.95 45.62
CA VAL A 54 3.91 0.95 46.60
C VAL A 54 2.79 0.39 47.48
N LYS A 55 2.49 -0.93 47.28
CA LYS A 55 1.96 -1.94 48.23
C LYS A 55 0.50 -1.76 48.69
N ASP A 56 -0.35 -2.76 48.89
CA ASP A 56 -0.34 -4.23 48.93
C ASP A 56 -1.81 -4.69 48.68
N LEU A 57 -2.04 -5.89 48.13
CA LEU A 57 -2.69 -7.01 48.85
C LEU A 57 -3.02 -8.17 47.89
N CYS A 58 -2.40 -9.32 48.17
CA CYS A 58 -2.77 -10.65 47.69
C CYS A 58 -3.97 -11.21 48.47
N LEU A 59 -4.59 -12.24 47.86
CA LEU A 59 -5.25 -13.44 48.44
C LEU A 59 -6.71 -13.66 48.00
N ALA A 60 -6.88 -14.70 47.15
CA ALA A 60 -7.67 -15.92 47.35
C ALA A 60 -9.03 -15.78 48.09
N THR A 61 -10.14 -16.44 47.73
CA THR A 61 -10.33 -17.85 47.34
C THR A 61 -11.82 -18.05 46.99
N ASN A 62 -12.12 -19.05 46.14
CA ASN A 62 -13.38 -19.79 45.90
C ASN A 62 -14.69 -19.39 46.61
N VAL A 63 -15.82 -19.39 45.87
CA VAL A 63 -17.00 -20.28 46.10
C VAL A 63 -18.06 -20.16 44.98
N GLN A 64 -18.62 -21.32 44.66
CA GLN A 64 -19.76 -21.71 43.82
C GLN A 64 -20.99 -20.79 43.64
N ARG A 65 -21.56 -20.92 42.42
CA ARG A 65 -22.99 -20.96 42.01
C ARG A 65 -23.95 -19.93 42.59
N LEU A 66 -24.52 -19.11 41.70
CA LEU A 66 -25.95 -18.76 41.70
C LEU A 66 -26.43 -18.48 40.28
N SER A 67 -27.65 -18.96 40.02
CA SER A 67 -28.34 -19.09 38.75
C SER A 67 -29.02 -17.79 38.26
N SER A 68 -29.12 -17.66 36.93
CA SER A 68 -30.22 -17.06 36.15
C SER A 68 -31.01 -15.86 36.74
N SER A 69 -30.84 -14.68 36.14
CA SER A 69 -31.88 -13.99 35.35
C SER A 69 -31.49 -12.54 35.04
N SER A 70 -31.82 -12.12 33.81
CA SER A 70 -32.02 -10.74 33.34
C SER A 70 -30.81 -9.80 33.27
N PHE A 71 -30.31 -9.55 32.05
CA PHE A 71 -30.28 -8.19 31.50
C PHE A 71 -30.25 -8.22 29.96
N THR A 72 -31.34 -7.71 29.40
CA THR A 72 -31.62 -7.46 27.99
C THR A 72 -30.85 -6.25 27.43
N ASN A 73 -30.42 -6.39 26.18
CA ASN A 73 -30.32 -5.38 25.11
C ASN A 73 -29.78 -3.97 25.41
N CYS A 74 -28.64 -3.63 24.78
CA CYS A 74 -28.48 -2.33 24.13
C CYS A 74 -27.68 -2.47 22.82
N GLN A 75 -28.24 -1.87 21.77
CA GLN A 75 -28.01 -2.13 20.34
C GLN A 75 -26.65 -1.66 19.79
N LYS A 76 -26.12 -2.46 18.86
CA LYS A 76 -25.23 -2.02 17.78
C LYS A 76 -25.96 -1.02 16.89
N ARG A 77 -25.38 0.18 16.75
CA ARG A 77 -25.84 1.24 15.86
C ARG A 77 -25.24 1.02 14.47
N VAL A 78 -26.02 0.44 13.55
CA VAL A 78 -25.78 0.51 12.11
C VAL A 78 -26.35 1.85 11.63
N VAL A 79 -25.50 2.69 11.05
CA VAL A 79 -25.93 3.96 10.44
C VAL A 79 -26.40 3.65 9.03
N SER A 80 -27.72 3.67 8.81
CA SER A 80 -28.32 3.81 7.49
C SER A 80 -28.35 5.29 7.11
N VAL A 81 -27.68 5.66 6.02
CA VAL A 81 -27.85 6.97 5.40
C VAL A 81 -29.21 6.98 4.71
N ALA A 82 -30.13 7.81 5.23
CA ALA A 82 -31.42 8.07 4.63
C ALA A 82 -31.25 8.98 3.40
N SER A 83 -31.61 8.48 2.22
CA SER A 83 -31.97 9.30 1.07
C SER A 83 -33.46 9.62 1.16
N ASN A 84 -33.79 10.89 1.02
CA ASN A 84 -35.15 11.40 1.10
C ASN A 84 -35.44 12.12 -0.23
N ARG A 85 -36.27 11.54 -1.11
CA ARG A 85 -37.50 12.17 -1.63
C ARG A 85 -38.11 11.52 -2.88
N HIS A 86 -39.44 11.56 -2.84
CA HIS A 86 -40.44 11.66 -3.91
C HIS A 86 -40.80 10.43 -4.74
N ARG A 87 -41.90 9.83 -4.29
CA ARG A 87 -42.92 9.12 -5.06
C ARG A 87 -43.49 10.06 -6.14
N ALA A 88 -43.36 9.64 -7.40
CA ALA A 88 -44.23 10.01 -8.51
C ALA A 88 -44.59 8.72 -9.25
N GLU A 89 -45.83 8.70 -9.71
CA GLU A 89 -46.65 7.55 -10.11
C GLU A 89 -46.66 7.46 -11.65
N TYR A 90 -46.93 6.26 -12.18
CA TYR A 90 -47.40 5.90 -13.54
C TYR A 90 -46.51 4.99 -14.43
N ASP A 91 -47.18 3.91 -14.83
CA ASP A 91 -47.17 3.08 -16.05
C ASP A 91 -45.89 2.44 -16.57
N ILE A 92 -45.83 1.10 -16.44
CA ILE A 92 -45.04 0.23 -17.31
C ILE A 92 -46.01 -0.43 -18.29
N GLU A 93 -45.96 0.02 -19.55
CA GLU A 93 -46.51 -0.69 -20.70
C GLU A 93 -45.74 -2.00 -20.90
N GLU A 94 -46.51 -3.08 -20.92
CA GLU A 94 -46.13 -4.45 -21.21
C GLU A 94 -45.92 -4.59 -22.74
N VAL A 95 -44.67 -4.75 -23.19
CA VAL A 95 -44.37 -5.09 -24.59
C VAL A 95 -43.81 -6.50 -24.68
N LEU A 96 -44.76 -7.38 -24.99
CA LEU A 96 -44.71 -8.75 -25.49
C LEU A 96 -43.70 -8.94 -26.66
N TYR A 97 -43.05 -10.11 -26.77
CA TYR A 97 -42.79 -10.90 -28.00
C TYR A 97 -42.01 -12.20 -27.66
N PRO A 98 -42.13 -13.29 -28.46
CA PRO A 98 -42.94 -14.45 -28.07
C PRO A 98 -42.15 -15.76 -27.83
N GLU A 99 -42.74 -16.63 -27.01
CA GLU A 99 -42.44 -18.07 -26.95
C GLU A 99 -42.95 -18.81 -28.19
N THR A 100 -42.21 -19.84 -28.61
CA THR A 100 -42.71 -20.91 -29.49
C THR A 100 -42.48 -22.29 -28.84
N GLY A 101 -43.51 -22.79 -28.15
CA GLY A 101 -44.14 -24.10 -28.38
C GLY A 101 -43.42 -25.44 -28.06
N HIS A 102 -43.63 -25.93 -26.83
CA HIS A 102 -44.13 -27.27 -26.41
C HIS A 102 -43.50 -28.63 -26.84
N PRO A 103 -43.73 -29.76 -26.11
CA PRO A 103 -44.31 -29.96 -24.75
C PRO A 103 -43.54 -30.92 -23.81
N LEU A 104 -44.07 -31.01 -22.58
CA LEU A 104 -43.68 -31.80 -21.41
C LEU A 104 -43.28 -33.27 -21.64
N GLY A 105 -42.27 -33.71 -20.88
CA GLY A 105 -42.00 -35.11 -20.54
C GLY A 105 -41.56 -35.24 -19.07
N SER A 106 -42.48 -35.80 -18.26
CA SER A 106 -42.36 -36.45 -16.96
C SER A 106 -41.02 -36.46 -16.19
N VAL A 107 -41.14 -36.08 -14.92
CA VAL A 107 -40.36 -36.49 -13.74
C VAL A 107 -39.79 -37.91 -13.86
N GLN A 108 -38.48 -38.06 -13.65
CA GLN A 108 -37.90 -39.32 -13.22
C GLN A 108 -36.72 -39.08 -12.28
N GLU A 109 -36.93 -39.45 -11.02
CA GLU A 109 -35.89 -39.62 -10.01
C GLU A 109 -34.79 -40.56 -10.54
N GLY A 110 -33.53 -40.14 -10.39
CA GLY A 110 -32.42 -40.90 -10.98
C GLY A 110 -31.07 -40.56 -10.39
N LYS A 111 -30.81 -41.11 -9.20
CA LYS A 111 -29.49 -41.50 -8.67
C LYS A 111 -28.39 -40.42 -8.63
N LEU A 112 -28.19 -39.93 -7.41
CA LEU A 112 -26.92 -39.44 -6.88
C LEU A 112 -25.78 -40.41 -7.30
N LYS A 113 -25.03 -40.07 -8.35
CA LYS A 113 -23.81 -40.78 -8.69
C LYS A 113 -22.74 -40.37 -7.70
N HIS A 114 -22.27 -41.36 -6.93
CA HIS A 114 -20.98 -41.36 -6.26
C HIS A 114 -19.92 -40.72 -7.15
N PHE A 115 -19.38 -39.59 -6.71
CA PHE A 115 -18.06 -39.13 -7.11
C PHE A 115 -17.12 -39.45 -5.96
N GLY A 116 -16.77 -40.73 -5.84
CA GLY A 116 -15.53 -41.14 -5.23
C GLY A 116 -14.46 -41.01 -6.29
N ASP A 117 -13.92 -39.80 -6.45
CA ASP A 117 -12.63 -39.55 -7.07
C ASP A 117 -12.15 -38.15 -6.66
N LEU A 118 -10.92 -38.11 -6.16
CA LEU A 118 -10.17 -37.00 -5.58
C LEU A 118 -10.11 -35.75 -6.50
N PRO A 119 -10.39 -34.51 -6.03
CA PRO A 119 -10.08 -33.30 -6.79
C PRO A 119 -9.04 -32.40 -6.11
N ASP A 120 -8.03 -32.93 -5.42
CA ASP A 120 -6.97 -32.08 -4.84
C ASP A 120 -5.95 -31.56 -5.88
N GLY A 121 -5.91 -32.18 -7.07
CA GLY A 121 -4.95 -31.82 -8.13
C GLY A 121 -5.51 -30.85 -9.19
N LEU A 122 -6.76 -31.03 -9.62
CA LEU A 122 -7.27 -30.35 -10.83
C LEU A 122 -7.58 -28.85 -10.61
N HIS A 123 -8.09 -28.49 -9.43
CA HIS A 123 -8.48 -27.10 -9.12
C HIS A 123 -7.32 -26.17 -8.74
N CYS A 124 -6.30 -26.65 -8.01
CA CYS A 124 -5.09 -25.87 -7.76
C CYS A 124 -4.23 -25.76 -9.03
N THR A 125 -4.27 -26.73 -9.95
CA THR A 125 -3.63 -26.58 -11.27
C THR A 125 -4.26 -25.45 -12.08
N SER A 126 -5.59 -25.32 -12.06
CA SER A 126 -6.29 -24.19 -12.69
C SER A 126 -5.97 -22.86 -12.01
N ALA A 127 -5.91 -22.84 -10.68
CA ALA A 127 -5.53 -21.64 -9.91
C ALA A 127 -4.07 -21.24 -10.17
N ILE A 128 -3.14 -22.20 -10.25
CA ILE A 128 -1.72 -21.94 -10.56
C ILE A 128 -1.58 -21.37 -11.95
N LYS A 129 -2.32 -21.89 -12.94
CA LYS A 129 -2.30 -21.36 -14.30
C LYS A 129 -2.77 -19.91 -14.34
N GLU A 130 -3.93 -19.61 -13.74
CA GLU A 130 -4.43 -18.23 -13.62
C GLU A 130 -3.44 -17.33 -12.87
N LEU A 131 -2.90 -17.80 -11.73
CA LEU A 131 -1.89 -17.07 -10.97
C LEU A 131 -0.64 -16.77 -11.81
N THR A 132 -0.19 -17.74 -12.60
CA THR A 132 1.01 -17.59 -13.44
C THR A 132 0.76 -16.61 -14.59
N ASP A 133 -0.41 -16.69 -15.23
CA ASP A 133 -0.81 -15.81 -16.33
C ASP A 133 -0.94 -14.34 -15.87
N LEU A 134 -1.32 -14.11 -14.61
CA LEU A 134 -1.37 -12.78 -13.99
C LEU A 134 -0.01 -12.33 -13.42
N ALA A 135 0.71 -13.22 -12.75
CA ALA A 135 1.94 -12.88 -12.05
C ALA A 135 3.11 -12.64 -13.00
N LEU A 136 3.20 -13.36 -14.12
CA LEU A 136 4.35 -13.25 -15.02
C LEU A 136 4.43 -11.85 -15.68
N PRO A 137 3.37 -11.29 -16.28
CA PRO A 137 3.42 -9.93 -16.82
C PRO A 137 3.62 -8.86 -15.73
N ALA A 138 3.01 -9.05 -14.56
CA ALA A 138 3.19 -8.15 -13.43
C ALA A 138 4.65 -8.15 -12.94
N ALA A 139 5.27 -9.33 -12.81
CA ALA A 139 6.66 -9.50 -12.42
C ALA A 139 7.61 -8.83 -13.42
N VAL A 140 7.40 -9.04 -14.73
CA VAL A 140 8.24 -8.40 -15.76
C VAL A 140 8.11 -6.88 -15.71
N GLY A 141 6.89 -6.36 -15.57
CA GLY A 141 6.66 -4.92 -15.47
C GLY A 141 7.29 -4.31 -14.21
N GLN A 142 7.21 -4.99 -13.08
CA GLN A 142 7.75 -4.50 -11.81
C GLN A 142 9.26 -4.68 -11.68
N ALA A 143 9.84 -5.68 -12.36
CA ALA A 143 11.27 -5.98 -12.27
C ALA A 143 12.17 -4.87 -12.84
N LEU A 144 11.66 -4.02 -13.75
CA LEU A 144 12.43 -2.96 -14.38
C LEU A 144 13.06 -2.00 -13.37
N ASP A 145 12.29 -1.55 -12.36
CA ASP A 145 12.77 -0.59 -11.38
C ASP A 145 13.87 -1.19 -10.48
N PRO A 146 13.70 -2.37 -9.85
CA PRO A 146 14.76 -2.95 -9.01
C PRO A 146 15.98 -3.39 -9.80
N LEU A 147 15.83 -3.83 -11.06
CA LEU A 147 16.97 -4.14 -11.91
C LEU A 147 17.80 -2.89 -12.20
N ALA A 148 17.15 -1.76 -12.49
CA ALA A 148 17.85 -0.50 -12.66
C ALA A 148 18.59 -0.07 -11.39
N GLN A 149 17.95 -0.21 -10.22
CA GLN A 149 18.57 0.11 -8.94
C GLN A 149 19.72 -0.85 -8.57
N LEU A 150 19.64 -2.13 -8.93
CA LEU A 150 20.74 -3.09 -8.78
C LEU A 150 21.95 -2.65 -9.61
N LEU A 151 21.72 -2.28 -10.87
CA LEU A 151 22.78 -1.79 -11.76
C LEU A 151 23.38 -0.47 -11.25
N GLU A 152 22.56 0.48 -10.82
CA GLU A 152 23.02 1.73 -10.20
C GLU A 152 23.90 1.46 -8.99
N THR A 153 23.45 0.58 -8.09
CA THR A 153 24.22 0.16 -6.91
C THR A 153 25.53 -0.52 -7.31
N ALA A 154 25.51 -1.35 -8.36
CA ALA A 154 26.71 -2.04 -8.84
C ALA A 154 27.74 -1.07 -9.45
N PHE A 155 27.31 -0.08 -10.22
CA PHE A 155 28.21 0.95 -10.73
C PHE A 155 28.77 1.82 -9.60
N ILE A 156 27.93 2.29 -8.67
CA ILE A 156 28.44 3.08 -7.53
C ILE A 156 29.40 2.23 -6.68
N GLY A 157 29.12 0.95 -6.49
CA GLY A 157 29.99 0.03 -5.73
C GLY A 157 31.39 -0.14 -6.31
N ARG A 158 31.56 0.07 -7.62
CA ARG A 158 32.86 0.04 -8.30
C ARG A 158 33.66 1.33 -8.14
N LEU A 159 33.05 2.43 -7.72
CA LEU A 159 33.78 3.66 -7.37
C LEU A 159 34.53 3.49 -6.04
N GLY A 160 33.89 2.80 -5.09
CA GLY A 160 34.52 2.42 -3.83
C GLY A 160 33.50 2.21 -2.70
N PRO A 161 33.93 1.64 -1.57
CA PRO A 161 33.06 1.39 -0.43
C PRO A 161 32.51 2.68 0.19
N VAL A 162 33.31 3.74 0.27
CA VAL A 162 32.87 5.03 0.83
C VAL A 162 31.77 5.64 -0.02
N ASP A 163 31.93 5.65 -1.34
CA ASP A 163 30.92 6.18 -2.27
C ASP A 163 29.62 5.37 -2.20
N LEU A 164 29.72 4.04 -2.16
CA LEU A 164 28.54 3.19 -2.03
C LEU A 164 27.80 3.40 -0.72
N ALA A 165 28.54 3.51 0.40
CA ALA A 165 27.97 3.80 1.70
C ALA A 165 27.28 5.17 1.73
N SER A 166 27.93 6.19 1.16
CA SER A 166 27.39 7.53 1.03
C SER A 166 26.10 7.57 0.21
N ALA A 167 26.08 6.92 -0.95
CA ALA A 167 24.89 6.83 -1.79
C ALA A 167 23.76 6.07 -1.07
N GLY A 168 24.05 4.94 -0.42
CA GLY A 168 23.06 4.13 0.29
C GLY A 168 22.33 4.91 1.39
N VAL A 169 23.06 5.65 2.24
CA VAL A 169 22.43 6.45 3.29
C VAL A 169 21.63 7.60 2.71
N SER A 170 22.17 8.30 1.70
CA SER A 170 21.47 9.40 1.05
C SER A 170 20.19 8.95 0.34
N VAL A 171 20.21 7.79 -0.32
CA VAL A 171 19.01 7.16 -0.92
C VAL A 171 17.99 6.81 0.16
N SER A 172 18.43 6.31 1.33
CA SER A 172 17.53 6.02 2.44
C SER A 172 16.87 7.28 2.99
N ILE A 173 17.62 8.38 3.15
CA ILE A 173 17.09 9.70 3.57
C ILE A 173 16.06 10.20 2.54
N PHE A 174 16.43 10.17 1.26
CA PHE A 174 15.53 10.58 0.18
C PHE A 174 14.25 9.75 0.20
N ASN A 175 14.36 8.43 0.31
CA ASN A 175 13.21 7.53 0.31
C ASN A 175 12.26 7.75 1.50
N ILE A 176 12.77 7.98 2.71
CA ILE A 176 11.89 8.22 3.87
C ILE A 176 11.16 9.55 3.76
N ILE A 177 11.85 10.61 3.33
CA ILE A 177 11.25 11.95 3.15
C ILE A 177 10.25 11.92 1.99
N SER A 178 10.67 11.44 0.81
CA SER A 178 9.81 11.36 -0.37
C SER A 178 8.58 10.50 -0.14
N LYS A 179 8.72 9.29 0.42
CA LYS A 179 7.55 8.40 0.59
C LYS A 179 6.55 8.92 1.63
N LEU A 180 6.99 9.72 2.61
CA LEU A 180 6.09 10.36 3.58
C LEU A 180 5.07 11.27 2.88
N PHE A 181 5.50 12.03 1.87
CA PHE A 181 4.63 12.97 1.15
C PHE A 181 4.00 12.37 -0.11
N ASN A 182 4.70 11.46 -0.80
CA ASN A 182 4.29 11.00 -2.12
C ASN A 182 3.21 9.92 -2.11
N VAL A 183 3.21 9.03 -1.11
CA VAL A 183 2.18 7.96 -1.02
C VAL A 183 0.77 8.53 -0.82
N PRO A 184 0.55 9.51 0.10
CA PRO A 184 -0.74 10.18 0.20
C PRO A 184 -1.12 10.87 -1.12
N LEU A 185 -0.17 11.61 -1.71
CA LEU A 185 -0.41 12.38 -2.93
C LEU A 185 -0.88 11.48 -4.09
N LEU A 186 -0.16 10.39 -4.36
CA LEU A 186 -0.51 9.43 -5.41
C LEU A 186 -1.92 8.86 -5.23
N SER A 187 -2.27 8.51 -3.99
CA SER A 187 -3.59 7.93 -3.66
C SER A 187 -4.72 8.95 -3.86
N VAL A 188 -4.47 10.21 -3.44
CA VAL A 188 -5.40 11.33 -3.59
C VAL A 188 -5.63 11.65 -5.06
N THR A 189 -4.55 11.83 -5.83
CA THR A 189 -4.64 12.14 -7.25
C THR A 189 -5.41 11.07 -8.03
N THR A 190 -5.13 9.79 -7.75
CA THR A 190 -5.83 8.67 -8.42
C THR A 190 -7.33 8.71 -8.15
N SER A 191 -7.73 8.95 -6.89
CA SER A 191 -9.14 8.98 -6.49
C SER A 191 -9.89 10.16 -7.07
N PHE A 192 -9.29 11.36 -7.07
CA PHE A 192 -9.96 12.58 -7.56
C PHE A 192 -10.16 12.52 -9.05
N VAL A 193 -9.14 12.08 -9.78
CA VAL A 193 -9.24 11.95 -11.23
C VAL A 193 -10.30 10.90 -11.60
N ALA A 194 -10.36 9.77 -10.88
CA ALA A 194 -11.40 8.76 -11.10
C ALA A 194 -12.82 9.30 -10.82
N GLU A 195 -12.99 10.10 -9.76
CA GLU A 195 -14.27 10.73 -9.42
C GLU A 195 -14.68 11.80 -10.46
N ASP A 196 -13.75 12.65 -10.89
CA ASP A 196 -13.96 13.72 -11.87
C ASP A 196 -14.37 13.14 -13.24
N ILE A 197 -13.72 12.04 -13.66
CA ILE A 197 -14.12 11.28 -14.86
C ILE A 197 -15.53 10.72 -14.71
N SER A 198 -15.87 10.17 -13.55
CA SER A 198 -17.19 9.58 -13.32
C SER A 198 -18.30 10.65 -13.36
N LYS A 199 -18.04 11.83 -12.78
CA LYS A 199 -18.95 12.98 -12.82
C LYS A 199 -19.12 13.53 -14.25
N ASN A 200 -18.03 13.68 -15.00
CA ASN A 200 -18.09 14.15 -16.39
C ASN A 200 -18.79 13.16 -17.32
N ALA A 201 -18.63 11.85 -17.10
CA ALA A 201 -19.41 10.85 -17.83
C ALA A 201 -20.91 11.02 -17.55
N SER A 202 -21.30 11.15 -16.27
CA SER A 202 -22.71 11.36 -15.92
C SER A 202 -23.32 12.68 -16.42
N SER A 203 -22.54 13.77 -16.49
CA SER A 203 -23.04 15.04 -17.03
C SER A 203 -23.22 15.00 -18.54
N GLN A 204 -22.34 14.32 -19.29
CA GLN A 204 -22.53 14.08 -20.73
C GLN A 204 -23.80 13.26 -21.01
N PHE A 205 -24.08 12.21 -20.21
CA PHE A 205 -25.32 11.45 -20.33
C PHE A 205 -26.59 12.28 -20.01
N ILE A 206 -26.48 13.31 -19.16
CA ILE A 206 -27.61 14.19 -18.82
C ILE A 206 -27.82 15.28 -19.87
N SER A 207 -26.75 15.76 -20.53
CA SER A 207 -26.85 16.75 -21.62
C SER A 207 -27.34 16.16 -22.95
N ASP A 208 -27.13 14.87 -23.20
CA ASP A 208 -27.59 14.18 -24.43
C ASP A 208 -29.10 13.89 -24.46
N ASN A 209 -29.87 14.32 -23.47
CA ASN A 209 -31.34 14.30 -23.51
C ASN A 209 -31.96 15.40 -24.40
N SER A 210 -31.15 16.27 -25.02
CA SER A 210 -31.57 17.03 -26.21
C SER A 210 -31.04 16.34 -27.46
N SER A 211 -31.88 15.49 -28.06
CA SER A 211 -31.79 14.90 -29.40
C SER A 211 -30.39 14.90 -30.05
N PRO A 212 -29.65 13.78 -30.07
CA PRO A 212 -28.45 13.67 -30.87
C PRO A 212 -28.83 13.70 -32.35
N GLU A 213 -28.34 14.69 -33.10
CA GLU A 213 -28.24 14.56 -34.56
C GLU A 213 -27.23 13.45 -34.86
N ALA A 214 -27.73 12.22 -34.93
CA ALA A 214 -26.97 11.07 -35.38
C ALA A 214 -26.66 11.23 -36.87
N PHE A 215 -25.43 11.64 -37.19
CA PHE A 215 -24.90 11.49 -38.55
C PHE A 215 -24.61 10.01 -38.81
N TYR A 216 -25.48 9.37 -39.59
CA TYR A 216 -25.26 8.02 -40.13
C TYR A 216 -24.31 8.08 -41.31
N GLU A 217 -23.02 7.87 -41.07
CA GLU A 217 -22.07 7.57 -42.15
C GLU A 217 -21.36 6.25 -41.84
N ASN A 218 -21.55 5.26 -42.73
CA ASN A 218 -20.86 3.95 -42.74
C ASN A 218 -20.91 3.12 -41.43
N ASN A 219 -22.12 2.88 -40.91
CA ASN A 219 -22.46 1.80 -39.96
C ASN A 219 -21.53 1.65 -38.73
N ARG A 220 -20.89 2.76 -38.32
CA ARG A 220 -20.08 2.88 -37.11
C ARG A 220 -20.47 4.17 -36.42
N ILE A 221 -21.02 4.05 -35.21
CA ILE A 221 -21.14 5.20 -34.31
C ILE A 221 -19.71 5.63 -33.99
N THR A 222 -19.26 6.71 -34.62
CA THR A 222 -17.94 7.28 -34.41
C THR A 222 -18.12 8.45 -33.47
N TYR A 223 -17.94 8.22 -32.17
CA TYR A 223 -17.78 9.32 -31.22
C TYR A 223 -16.50 10.07 -31.60
N ASN A 224 -16.57 11.41 -31.68
CA ASN A 224 -15.39 12.26 -31.77
C ASN A 224 -14.60 12.17 -30.45
N VAL A 225 -13.84 11.08 -30.28
CA VAL A 225 -12.86 10.93 -29.19
C VAL A 225 -11.60 11.72 -29.56
N GLY A 226 -11.76 13.04 -29.68
CA GLY A 226 -10.69 13.98 -30.01
C GLY A 226 -10.61 15.18 -29.06
N GLU A 227 -11.63 15.39 -28.23
CA GLU A 227 -11.60 16.48 -27.26
C GLU A 227 -10.79 16.08 -26.03
N LYS A 228 -9.74 16.85 -25.75
CA LYS A 228 -8.93 16.71 -24.55
C LYS A 228 -9.84 16.93 -23.33
N LEU A 229 -9.83 16.00 -22.39
CA LEU A 229 -10.64 16.10 -21.18
C LEU A 229 -10.19 17.30 -20.34
N GLU A 230 -11.13 18.21 -20.03
CA GLU A 230 -10.91 19.32 -19.12
C GLU A 230 -11.17 18.87 -17.68
N LEU A 231 -10.09 18.52 -16.96
CA LEU A 231 -10.20 17.96 -15.61
C LEU A 231 -9.49 18.89 -14.60
N PRO A 232 -10.23 19.69 -13.82
CA PRO A 232 -9.63 20.58 -12.81
C PRO A 232 -8.86 19.79 -11.73
N SER A 233 -9.26 18.53 -11.48
CA SER A 233 -8.55 17.60 -10.58
C SER A 233 -7.10 17.33 -11.00
N VAL A 234 -6.82 17.32 -12.31
CA VAL A 234 -5.47 17.08 -12.85
C VAL A 234 -4.57 18.29 -12.59
N SER A 235 -5.06 19.50 -12.87
CA SER A 235 -4.27 20.73 -12.66
C SER A 235 -3.95 20.97 -11.18
N THR A 236 -4.94 20.78 -10.31
CA THR A 236 -4.76 20.90 -8.85
C THR A 236 -3.76 19.88 -8.31
N ALA A 237 -3.83 18.62 -8.76
CA ALA A 237 -2.86 17.58 -8.39
C ALA A 237 -1.44 17.92 -8.83
N LEU A 238 -1.25 18.40 -10.06
CA LEU A 238 0.07 18.80 -10.58
C LEU A 238 0.64 20.02 -9.85
N LEU A 239 -0.20 21.02 -9.55
CA LEU A 239 0.23 22.18 -8.76
C LEU A 239 0.65 21.77 -7.35
N LEU A 240 -0.16 20.95 -6.68
CA LEU A 240 0.15 20.45 -5.34
C LEU A 240 1.45 19.64 -5.35
N ALA A 241 1.64 18.79 -6.36
CA ALA A 241 2.87 18.02 -6.55
C ALA A 241 4.10 18.91 -6.75
N ALA A 242 3.99 19.98 -7.53
CA ALA A 242 5.06 20.95 -7.73
C ALA A 242 5.43 21.68 -6.44
N ILE A 243 4.43 22.11 -5.65
CA ILE A 243 4.65 22.77 -4.35
C ILE A 243 5.32 21.82 -3.37
N ILE A 244 4.76 20.62 -3.18
CA ILE A 244 5.29 19.61 -2.27
C ILE A 244 6.70 19.22 -2.68
N GLY A 245 6.94 18.92 -3.95
CA GLY A 245 8.24 18.51 -4.46
C GLY A 245 9.30 19.61 -4.33
N THR A 246 8.93 20.87 -4.55
CA THR A 246 9.85 22.02 -4.35
C THR A 246 10.17 22.21 -2.87
N PHE A 247 9.18 22.09 -1.99
CA PHE A 247 9.40 22.12 -0.54
C PHE A 247 10.30 20.97 -0.09
N GLU A 248 10.08 19.76 -0.59
CA GLU A 248 10.89 18.58 -0.31
C GLU A 248 12.34 18.77 -0.75
N ALA A 249 12.55 19.30 -1.96
CA ALA A 249 13.86 19.63 -2.51
C ALA A 249 14.60 20.63 -1.61
N LEU A 250 13.92 21.72 -1.23
CA LEU A 250 14.51 22.77 -0.39
C LEU A 250 14.85 22.22 1.00
N ALA A 251 13.94 21.46 1.62
CA ALA A 251 14.13 20.85 2.92
C ALA A 251 15.31 19.86 2.92
N MET A 252 15.42 19.00 1.90
CA MET A 252 16.53 18.05 1.77
C MET A 252 17.86 18.75 1.43
N TYR A 253 17.84 19.76 0.57
CA TYR A 253 19.05 20.48 0.17
C TYR A 253 19.64 21.26 1.36
N MET A 254 18.82 22.02 2.08
CA MET A 254 19.24 22.78 3.26
C MET A 254 19.48 21.89 4.48
N GLY A 255 18.69 20.82 4.63
CA GLY A 255 18.74 19.90 5.76
C GLY A 255 19.71 18.73 5.61
N ALA A 256 20.45 18.62 4.49
CA ALA A 256 21.28 17.46 4.18
C ALA A 256 22.22 17.07 5.34
N GLY A 257 22.93 18.03 5.93
CA GLY A 257 23.82 17.78 7.08
C GLY A 257 23.08 17.32 8.33
N LEU A 258 21.90 17.88 8.61
CA LEU A 258 21.05 17.49 9.74
C LEU A 258 20.56 16.04 9.57
N PHE A 259 20.04 15.69 8.39
CA PHE A 259 19.54 14.35 8.12
C PHE A 259 20.65 13.30 8.18
N LEU A 260 21.85 13.61 7.68
CA LEU A 260 23.01 12.72 7.82
C LEU A 260 23.42 12.53 9.30
N SER A 261 23.40 13.60 10.09
CA SER A 261 23.65 13.53 11.53
C SER A 261 22.60 12.67 12.26
N MET A 262 21.32 12.79 11.89
CA MET A 262 20.25 11.94 12.41
C MET A 262 20.47 10.46 12.08
N MET A 263 20.94 10.15 10.87
CA MET A 263 21.34 8.79 10.48
C MET A 263 22.57 8.28 11.27
N GLY A 264 23.24 9.16 12.03
CA GLY A 264 24.40 8.82 12.86
C GLY A 264 25.74 8.98 12.18
N ILE A 265 25.80 9.72 11.07
CA ILE A 265 27.06 10.02 10.37
C ILE A 265 27.67 11.30 10.97
N SER A 266 28.75 11.11 11.72
CA SER A 266 29.56 12.23 12.24
C SER A 266 30.17 13.05 11.09
N PRO A 267 30.30 14.39 11.23
CA PRO A 267 31.03 15.24 10.28
C PRO A 267 32.48 14.81 10.04
N ALA A 268 33.11 14.11 10.99
CA ALA A 268 34.47 13.59 10.87
C ALA A 268 34.55 12.29 10.04
N SER A 269 33.42 11.68 9.69
CA SER A 269 33.40 10.45 8.91
C SER A 269 33.78 10.70 7.46
N SER A 270 34.58 9.80 6.87
CA SER A 270 34.98 9.87 5.45
C SER A 270 33.79 9.86 4.48
N MET A 271 32.64 9.30 4.91
CA MET A 271 31.42 9.25 4.10
C MET A 271 30.54 10.51 4.20
N HIS A 272 30.80 11.43 5.13
CA HIS A 272 29.92 12.59 5.37
C HIS A 272 29.89 13.55 4.18
N SER A 273 31.07 13.97 3.70
CA SER A 273 31.17 14.94 2.58
C SER A 273 30.59 14.38 1.27
N PRO A 274 30.93 13.15 0.83
CA PRO A 274 30.32 12.57 -0.37
C PRO A 274 28.80 12.34 -0.21
N ALA A 275 28.33 11.90 0.95
CA ALA A 275 26.90 11.68 1.20
C ALA A 275 26.11 12.98 1.14
N GLN A 276 26.64 14.06 1.72
CA GLN A 276 26.01 15.39 1.68
C GLN A 276 25.88 15.91 0.25
N ARG A 277 26.96 15.83 -0.54
CA ARG A 277 26.94 16.25 -1.95
C ARG A 277 25.94 15.42 -2.75
N PHE A 278 25.95 14.10 -2.58
CA PHE A 278 25.03 13.21 -3.27
C PHE A 278 23.57 13.50 -2.89
N LEU A 279 23.27 13.67 -1.61
CA LEU A 279 21.92 13.99 -1.12
C LEU A 279 21.43 15.35 -1.64
N SER A 280 22.27 16.38 -1.60
CA SER A 280 21.93 17.71 -2.12
C SER A 280 21.62 17.68 -3.61
N LEU A 281 22.39 16.93 -4.41
CA LEU A 281 22.12 16.78 -5.85
C LEU A 281 20.88 15.94 -6.14
N ARG A 282 20.63 14.89 -5.34
CA ARG A 282 19.40 14.09 -5.42
C ARG A 282 18.17 14.89 -4.99
N ALA A 283 18.32 15.82 -4.04
CA ALA A 283 17.24 16.72 -3.62
C ALA A 283 16.70 17.57 -4.78
N LEU A 284 17.56 17.97 -5.72
CA LEU A 284 17.13 18.67 -6.94
C LEU A 284 16.23 17.80 -7.83
N GLY A 285 16.28 16.47 -7.72
CA GLY A 285 15.38 15.55 -8.42
C GLY A 285 14.03 15.33 -7.73
N ALA A 286 13.87 15.75 -6.47
CA ALA A 286 12.62 15.58 -5.73
C ALA A 286 11.39 16.18 -6.45
N PRO A 287 11.42 17.41 -7.00
CA PRO A 287 10.27 17.98 -7.70
C PRO A 287 9.83 17.14 -8.89
N ALA A 288 10.81 16.61 -9.65
CA ALA A 288 10.54 15.71 -10.77
C ALA A 288 9.89 14.41 -10.29
N VAL A 289 10.40 13.79 -9.22
CA VAL A 289 9.83 12.56 -8.64
C VAL A 289 8.39 12.77 -8.19
N VAL A 290 8.10 13.80 -7.40
CA VAL A 290 6.74 14.07 -6.91
C VAL A 290 5.78 14.33 -8.08
N LEU A 291 6.19 15.12 -9.07
CA LEU A 291 5.37 15.43 -10.24
C LEU A 291 5.14 14.21 -11.14
N SER A 292 6.15 13.35 -11.29
CA SER A 292 6.01 12.07 -11.99
C SER A 292 5.00 11.17 -11.29
N LEU A 293 5.04 11.07 -9.95
CA LEU A 293 4.12 10.25 -9.17
C LEU A 293 2.69 10.76 -9.23
N ALA A 294 2.48 12.07 -9.13
CA ALA A 294 1.16 12.66 -9.34
C ALA A 294 0.62 12.33 -10.73
N THR A 295 1.45 12.49 -11.77
CA THR A 295 1.06 12.16 -13.16
C THR A 295 0.74 10.67 -13.32
N GLN A 296 1.49 9.78 -12.68
CA GLN A 296 1.17 8.35 -12.64
C GLN A 296 -0.19 8.08 -11.98
N GLY A 297 -0.52 8.81 -10.90
CA GLY A 297 -1.83 8.75 -10.27
C GLY A 297 -2.96 9.19 -11.21
N VAL A 298 -2.73 10.26 -11.99
CA VAL A 298 -3.67 10.72 -13.03
C VAL A 298 -3.92 9.62 -14.06
N PHE A 299 -2.86 9.03 -14.61
CA PHE A 299 -2.98 7.95 -15.59
C PHE A 299 -3.67 6.70 -15.03
N ARG A 300 -3.43 6.35 -13.76
CA ARG A 300 -4.16 5.27 -13.08
C ARG A 300 -5.64 5.59 -12.92
N GLY A 301 -5.99 6.86 -12.66
CA GLY A 301 -7.37 7.35 -12.69
C GLY A 301 -8.03 7.17 -14.06
N PHE A 302 -7.28 7.41 -15.15
CA PHE A 302 -7.69 7.09 -16.53
C PHE A 302 -7.72 5.59 -16.86
N LYS A 303 -7.39 4.71 -15.90
CA LYS A 303 -7.19 3.27 -16.11
C LYS A 303 -6.11 2.92 -17.14
N ASP A 304 -5.20 3.85 -17.42
CA ASP A 304 -4.04 3.63 -18.28
C ASP A 304 -2.78 3.37 -17.44
N THR A 305 -2.43 2.10 -17.29
CA THR A 305 -1.22 1.69 -16.57
C THR A 305 -0.01 1.47 -17.47
N ARG A 306 -0.20 1.43 -18.79
CA ARG A 306 0.87 1.14 -19.76
C ARG A 306 1.73 2.36 -20.03
N THR A 307 1.11 3.53 -20.24
CA THR A 307 1.84 4.77 -20.52
C THR A 307 2.84 5.11 -19.40
N PRO A 308 2.43 5.08 -18.10
CA PRO A 308 3.37 5.23 -16.99
C PRO A 308 4.56 4.28 -17.02
N LEU A 309 4.30 2.99 -17.26
CA LEU A 309 5.33 1.95 -17.26
C LEU A 309 6.39 2.20 -18.34
N PHE A 310 5.98 2.56 -19.56
CA PHE A 310 6.91 2.87 -20.64
C PHE A 310 7.75 4.12 -20.35
N CYS A 311 7.15 5.20 -19.85
CA CYS A 311 7.88 6.42 -19.54
C CYS A 311 8.92 6.20 -18.42
N VAL A 312 8.55 5.48 -17.36
CA VAL A 312 9.47 5.13 -16.26
C VAL A 312 10.57 4.19 -16.75
N GLY A 313 10.23 3.21 -17.59
CA GLY A 313 11.22 2.31 -18.19
C GLY A 313 12.29 3.05 -19.01
N ILE A 314 11.89 4.02 -19.84
CA ILE A 314 12.81 4.88 -20.60
C ILE A 314 13.67 5.71 -19.64
N GLY A 315 13.08 6.24 -18.58
CA GLY A 315 13.78 6.96 -17.51
C GLY A 315 14.89 6.13 -16.88
N ASN A 316 14.54 4.94 -16.41
CA ASN A 316 15.50 4.02 -15.80
C ASN A 316 16.61 3.62 -16.77
N LEU A 317 16.28 3.31 -18.03
CA LEU A 317 17.27 3.01 -19.06
C LEU A 317 18.21 4.19 -19.28
N THR A 318 17.68 5.41 -19.30
CA THR A 318 18.49 6.63 -19.40
C THR A 318 19.41 6.75 -18.20
N SER A 319 18.94 6.48 -16.98
CA SER A 319 19.78 6.48 -15.78
C SER A 319 20.94 5.48 -15.89
N ILE A 320 20.65 4.24 -16.31
CA ILE A 320 21.64 3.17 -16.47
C ILE A 320 22.72 3.54 -17.49
N ILE A 321 22.37 4.26 -18.57
CA ILE A 321 23.31 4.69 -19.60
C ILE A 321 24.12 5.91 -19.13
N LEU A 322 23.43 6.87 -18.52
CA LEU A 322 23.99 8.17 -18.14
C LEU A 322 24.94 8.05 -16.94
N LEU A 323 24.68 7.10 -16.03
CA LEU A 323 25.50 6.86 -14.85
C LEU A 323 26.96 6.53 -15.20
N PRO A 324 27.30 5.46 -15.94
CA PRO A 324 28.70 5.16 -16.25
C PRO A 324 29.35 6.26 -17.10
N LEU A 325 28.58 6.95 -17.94
CA LEU A 325 29.06 8.07 -18.73
C LEU A 325 29.54 9.23 -17.84
N LEU A 326 28.72 9.68 -16.88
CA LEU A 326 29.14 10.77 -15.98
C LEU A 326 30.12 10.31 -14.90
N ALA A 327 29.89 9.15 -14.31
CA ALA A 327 30.70 8.68 -13.19
C ALA A 327 32.13 8.34 -13.63
N TYR A 328 32.30 7.62 -14.74
CA TYR A 328 33.61 7.15 -15.20
C TYR A 328 34.18 7.97 -16.36
N ALA A 329 33.41 8.20 -17.44
CA ALA A 329 33.96 8.86 -18.64
C ALA A 329 34.27 10.35 -18.41
N PHE A 330 33.40 11.05 -17.68
CA PHE A 330 33.63 12.44 -17.27
C PHE A 330 34.35 12.57 -15.91
N GLY A 331 34.65 11.46 -15.23
CA GLY A 331 35.38 11.46 -13.96
C GLY A 331 34.67 12.16 -12.80
N LEU A 332 33.33 12.31 -12.85
CA LEU A 332 32.55 13.00 -11.80
C LEU A 332 32.29 12.10 -10.57
N GLY A 333 32.65 10.81 -10.65
CA GLY A 333 32.48 9.84 -9.57
C GLY A 333 31.04 9.76 -9.06
N ILE A 334 30.87 9.76 -7.73
CA ILE A 334 29.56 9.71 -7.07
C ILE A 334 28.66 10.91 -7.42
N THR A 335 29.25 12.07 -7.70
CA THR A 335 28.53 13.27 -8.15
C THR A 335 27.85 13.01 -9.50
N GLY A 336 28.56 12.33 -10.41
CA GLY A 336 28.05 11.92 -11.71
C GLY A 336 26.84 10.99 -11.59
N ALA A 337 26.87 10.05 -10.63
CA ALA A 337 25.74 9.17 -10.36
C ALA A 337 24.50 9.94 -9.87
N ALA A 338 24.66 10.90 -8.95
CA ALA A 338 23.54 11.73 -8.50
C ALA A 338 22.92 12.55 -9.65
N ILE A 339 23.75 13.14 -10.50
CA ILE A 339 23.31 13.91 -11.67
C ILE A 339 22.58 13.01 -12.66
N ALA A 340 23.13 11.83 -12.98
CA ALA A 340 22.50 10.89 -13.89
C ALA A 340 21.08 10.51 -13.45
N THR A 341 20.93 10.15 -12.17
CA THR A 341 19.63 9.79 -11.61
C THR A 341 18.68 10.98 -11.59
N THR A 342 19.13 12.17 -11.20
CA THR A 342 18.30 13.40 -11.22
C THR A 342 17.87 13.77 -12.65
N THR A 343 18.76 13.73 -13.64
CA THR A 343 18.43 14.00 -15.05
C THR A 343 17.42 12.98 -15.58
N SER A 344 17.59 11.69 -15.26
CA SER A 344 16.65 10.65 -15.69
C SER A 344 15.23 10.85 -15.14
N GLN A 345 15.12 11.37 -13.91
CA GLN A 345 13.83 11.71 -13.29
C GLN A 345 13.15 12.86 -14.03
N TYR A 346 13.88 13.92 -14.38
CA TYR A 346 13.33 15.01 -15.19
C TYR A 346 12.88 14.55 -16.58
N ILE A 347 13.64 13.67 -17.23
CA ILE A 347 13.25 13.07 -18.51
C ILE A 347 11.96 12.26 -18.35
N THR A 348 11.87 11.44 -17.31
CA THR A 348 10.65 10.66 -17.01
C THR A 348 9.44 11.57 -16.82
N THR A 349 9.58 12.62 -15.99
CA THR A 349 8.52 13.59 -15.72
C THR A 349 8.09 14.33 -16.98
N PHE A 350 9.05 14.73 -17.82
CA PHE A 350 8.77 15.37 -19.10
C PHE A 350 7.97 14.45 -20.02
N LEU A 351 8.39 13.19 -20.18
CA LEU A 351 7.68 12.21 -21.01
C LEU A 351 6.25 11.93 -20.51
N LEU A 352 6.07 11.87 -19.19
CA LEU A 352 4.76 11.68 -18.56
C LEU A 352 3.83 12.88 -18.79
N ILE A 353 4.32 14.10 -18.57
CA ILE A 353 3.54 15.33 -18.78
C ILE A 353 3.23 15.52 -20.27
N TRP A 354 4.18 15.20 -21.16
CA TRP A 354 3.94 15.24 -22.61
C TRP A 354 2.89 14.22 -23.04
N SER A 355 2.91 13.02 -22.48
CA SER A 355 1.88 12.01 -22.74
C SER A 355 0.52 12.44 -22.17
N LEU A 356 0.51 13.15 -21.04
CA LEU A 356 -0.70 13.66 -20.41
C LEU A 356 -1.31 14.82 -21.23
N SER A 357 -0.50 15.73 -21.78
CA SER A 357 -0.97 16.89 -22.55
C SER A 357 -1.64 16.51 -23.89
N LYS A 358 -1.42 15.27 -24.35
CA LYS A 358 -2.15 14.66 -25.47
C LYS A 358 -3.56 14.18 -25.07
N LYS A 359 -3.82 13.93 -23.78
CA LYS A 359 -5.09 13.36 -23.27
C LYS A 359 -5.97 14.36 -22.52
N ALA A 360 -5.37 15.34 -21.85
CA ALA A 360 -6.08 16.32 -21.03
C ALA A 360 -5.56 17.75 -21.26
N VAL A 361 -6.44 18.75 -21.15
CA VAL A 361 -6.04 20.17 -21.09
C VAL A 361 -5.72 20.51 -19.65
N VAL A 362 -4.56 21.11 -19.41
CA VAL A 362 -4.20 21.64 -18.08
C VAL A 362 -4.86 23.01 -17.93
N LEU A 363 -6.03 23.08 -17.28
CA LEU A 363 -6.74 24.33 -17.00
C LEU A 363 -6.20 25.04 -15.74
N PRO A 364 -6.54 26.33 -15.50
CA PRO A 364 -6.19 27.03 -14.26
C PRO A 364 -6.83 26.33 -13.04
N PRO A 365 -6.09 26.13 -11.94
CA PRO A 365 -6.57 25.37 -10.79
C PRO A 365 -7.64 26.14 -10.01
N ARG A 366 -8.75 25.47 -9.68
CA ARG A 366 -9.73 25.97 -8.70
C ARG A 366 -9.37 25.40 -7.32
N ILE A 367 -9.06 26.30 -6.38
CA ILE A 367 -8.53 25.96 -5.04
C ILE A 367 -9.66 25.55 -4.07
N GLU A 368 -10.92 25.76 -4.43
CA GLU A 368 -12.07 25.71 -3.51
C GLU A 368 -12.60 24.31 -3.16
N ASP A 369 -12.21 23.24 -3.88
CA ASP A 369 -12.72 21.87 -3.65
C ASP A 369 -11.76 20.93 -2.89
N LEU A 370 -10.71 21.46 -2.26
CA LEU A 370 -9.73 20.66 -1.51
C LEU A 370 -10.29 20.15 -0.17
N GLN A 371 -11.07 19.07 -0.21
CA GLN A 371 -11.60 18.35 0.96
C GLN A 371 -10.51 17.54 1.71
N PHE A 372 -9.35 18.14 2.02
CA PHE A 372 -8.16 17.51 2.62
C PHE A 372 -8.45 16.66 3.88
N ALA A 373 -9.47 17.03 4.65
CA ALA A 373 -9.84 16.41 5.92
C ALA A 373 -10.51 15.03 5.79
N GLY A 374 -11.25 14.77 4.70
CA GLY A 374 -11.88 13.46 4.46
C GLY A 374 -10.85 12.36 4.12
N TYR A 375 -9.70 12.76 3.55
CA TYR A 375 -8.70 11.88 2.95
C TYR A 375 -7.69 11.30 3.95
N ILE A 376 -7.25 12.09 4.94
CA ILE A 376 -6.41 11.59 6.04
C ILE A 376 -7.14 10.46 6.80
N LYS A 377 -8.47 10.52 6.85
CA LYS A 377 -9.30 9.54 7.57
C LYS A 377 -9.38 8.17 6.88
N SER A 378 -9.32 8.11 5.54
CA SER A 378 -9.44 6.85 4.78
C SER A 378 -8.07 6.28 4.34
N GLY A 379 -7.14 7.13 3.91
CA GLY A 379 -5.78 6.72 3.53
C GLY A 379 -4.82 6.53 4.71
N GLY A 380 -5.18 7.04 5.90
CA GLY A 380 -4.31 7.06 7.08
C GLY A 380 -3.81 5.68 7.54
N LEU A 381 -4.62 4.62 7.38
CA LEU A 381 -4.23 3.26 7.75
C LEU A 381 -3.15 2.68 6.83
N LEU A 382 -3.28 2.87 5.51
CA LEU A 382 -2.27 2.44 4.55
C LEU A 382 -0.98 3.26 4.69
N LEU A 383 -1.11 4.55 5.01
CA LEU A 383 0.01 5.42 5.30
C LEU A 383 0.75 5.03 6.58
N SER A 384 0.03 4.75 7.67
CA SER A 384 0.64 4.33 8.94
C SER A 384 1.40 3.01 8.78
N ARG A 385 0.82 2.06 8.05
CA ARG A 385 1.50 0.80 7.66
C ARG A 385 2.80 1.10 6.91
N THR A 386 2.73 1.90 5.86
CA THR A 386 3.87 2.21 4.99
C THR A 386 4.99 2.93 5.77
N LEU A 387 4.63 3.89 6.63
CA LEU A 387 5.57 4.57 7.51
C LEU A 387 6.25 3.62 8.49
N SER A 388 5.50 2.68 9.08
CA SER A 388 6.08 1.70 10.00
C SER A 388 7.17 0.84 9.33
N VAL A 389 6.92 0.37 8.09
CA VAL A 389 7.91 -0.39 7.30
C VAL A 389 9.14 0.47 7.01
N ILE A 390 8.93 1.70 6.52
CA ILE A 390 10.02 2.59 6.11
C ILE A 390 10.87 3.03 7.30
N ILE A 391 10.26 3.36 8.43
CA ILE A 391 10.97 3.73 9.67
C ILE A 391 11.83 2.56 10.13
N THR A 392 11.28 1.34 10.16
CA THR A 392 12.03 0.15 10.59
C THR A 392 13.23 -0.12 9.69
N MET A 393 13.03 -0.07 8.37
CA MET A 393 14.12 -0.20 7.39
C MET A 393 15.17 0.90 7.54
N THR A 394 14.72 2.13 7.73
CA THR A 394 15.59 3.30 7.90
C THR A 394 16.43 3.22 9.16
N ILE A 395 15.88 2.70 10.27
CA ILE A 395 16.64 2.43 11.49
C ILE A 395 17.73 1.39 11.20
N GLY A 396 17.42 0.33 10.45
CA GLY A 396 18.42 -0.65 10.00
C GLY A 396 19.57 0.01 9.23
N THR A 397 19.26 0.85 8.25
CA THR A 397 20.24 1.62 7.48
C THR A 397 21.04 2.59 8.35
N SER A 398 20.38 3.29 9.29
CA SER A 398 21.06 4.20 10.23
C SER A 398 22.04 3.45 11.12
N MET A 399 21.67 2.26 11.61
CA MET A 399 22.58 1.45 12.42
C MET A 399 23.76 0.95 11.59
N ALA A 400 23.55 0.60 10.32
CA ALA A 400 24.64 0.23 9.42
C ALA A 400 25.59 1.40 9.17
N ALA A 401 25.06 2.62 8.96
CA ALA A 401 25.83 3.83 8.79
C ALA A 401 26.72 4.15 10.02
N ARG A 402 26.21 3.89 11.23
CA ARG A 402 26.93 4.11 12.49
C ARG A 402 28.09 3.12 12.72
N LEU A 403 28.04 1.94 12.11
CA LEU A 403 29.15 0.97 12.16
C LEU A 403 30.33 1.38 11.26
N GLY A 404 30.11 2.31 10.33
CA GLY A 404 31.13 2.87 9.45
C GLY A 404 30.90 2.55 7.96
N PRO A 405 31.74 3.11 7.07
CA PRO A 405 31.55 3.04 5.63
C PRO A 405 31.54 1.61 5.08
N MET A 406 32.44 0.74 5.52
CA MET A 406 32.53 -0.64 5.04
C MET A 406 31.26 -1.45 5.37
N ALA A 407 30.78 -1.34 6.61
CA ALA A 407 29.57 -2.02 7.05
C ALA A 407 28.32 -1.49 6.31
N MET A 408 28.23 -0.18 6.10
CA MET A 408 27.12 0.43 5.38
C MET A 408 27.11 0.07 3.88
N ALA A 409 28.28 0.05 3.24
CA ALA A 409 28.42 -0.41 1.86
C ALA A 409 27.99 -1.89 1.72
N ALA A 410 28.41 -2.75 2.65
CA ALA A 410 28.01 -4.15 2.66
C ALA A 410 26.50 -4.31 2.87
N HIS A 411 25.94 -3.53 3.80
CA HIS A 411 24.51 -3.47 4.04
C HIS A 411 23.75 -3.05 2.78
N GLN A 412 24.21 -2.02 2.06
CA GLN A 412 23.57 -1.55 0.83
C GLN A 412 23.54 -2.62 -0.27
N ILE A 413 24.65 -3.33 -0.50
CA ILE A 413 24.71 -4.43 -1.49
C ILE A 413 23.70 -5.52 -1.12
N CYS A 414 23.79 -6.02 0.12
CA CYS A 414 22.92 -7.09 0.58
C CYS A 414 21.44 -6.67 0.55
N LEU A 415 21.11 -5.43 0.98
CA LEU A 415 19.75 -4.90 0.97
C LEU A 415 19.19 -4.79 -0.46
N GLN A 416 20.01 -4.35 -1.42
CA GLN A 416 19.57 -4.21 -2.80
C GLN A 416 19.29 -5.57 -3.45
N ILE A 417 20.17 -6.54 -3.25
CA ILE A 417 19.97 -7.93 -3.71
C ILE A 417 18.72 -8.52 -3.06
N TRP A 418 18.60 -8.35 -1.75
CA TRP A 418 17.47 -8.86 -0.97
C TRP A 418 16.14 -8.28 -1.46
N LEU A 419 16.05 -6.97 -1.71
CA LEU A 419 14.85 -6.31 -2.22
C LEU A 419 14.51 -6.76 -3.64
N ALA A 420 15.51 -6.86 -4.52
CA ALA A 420 15.28 -7.23 -5.91
C ALA A 420 14.73 -8.65 -6.06
N VAL A 421 15.27 -9.61 -5.30
CA VAL A 421 14.77 -10.99 -5.29
C VAL A 421 13.39 -11.06 -4.64
N SER A 422 13.17 -10.29 -3.57
CA SER A 422 11.89 -10.24 -2.86
C SER A 422 10.73 -9.73 -3.72
N LEU A 423 11.00 -8.84 -4.69
CA LEU A 423 9.98 -8.29 -5.58
C LEU A 423 9.27 -9.37 -6.42
N LEU A 424 9.96 -10.47 -6.75
CA LEU A 424 9.33 -11.57 -7.47
C LEU A 424 8.16 -12.18 -6.67
N SER A 425 8.25 -12.15 -5.35
CA SER A 425 7.18 -12.60 -4.46
C SER A 425 6.03 -11.59 -4.37
N ASP A 426 6.30 -10.31 -4.57
CA ASP A 426 5.28 -9.25 -4.57
C ASP A 426 4.33 -9.38 -5.78
N ALA A 427 4.86 -9.76 -6.95
CA ALA A 427 4.04 -10.04 -8.13
C ALA A 427 3.05 -11.20 -7.91
N LEU A 428 3.49 -12.26 -7.21
CA LEU A 428 2.62 -13.37 -6.81
C LEU A 428 1.56 -12.90 -5.80
N ALA A 429 1.93 -12.08 -4.83
CA ALA A 429 1.02 -11.51 -3.83
C ALA A 429 -0.06 -10.62 -4.46
N LEU A 430 0.29 -9.78 -5.44
CA LEU A 430 -0.65 -8.92 -6.16
C LEU A 430 -1.63 -9.72 -7.02
N SER A 431 -1.16 -10.80 -7.64
CA SER A 431 -2.01 -11.71 -8.41
C SER A 431 -3.02 -12.42 -7.51
N ALA A 432 -2.58 -12.88 -6.34
CA ALA A 432 -3.45 -13.47 -5.32
C ALA A 432 -4.47 -12.47 -4.78
N GLN A 433 -4.04 -11.22 -4.51
CA GLN A 433 -4.92 -10.14 -4.08
C GLN A 433 -6.08 -9.94 -5.08
N ALA A 434 -5.80 -9.92 -6.39
CA ALA A 434 -6.80 -9.72 -7.42
C ALA A 434 -7.82 -10.88 -7.49
N LEU A 435 -7.33 -12.14 -7.46
CA LEU A 435 -8.19 -13.32 -7.50
C LEU A 435 -9.07 -13.44 -6.25
N ILE A 436 -8.50 -13.17 -5.08
CA ILE A 436 -9.24 -13.19 -3.81
C ILE A 436 -10.26 -12.07 -3.76
N ALA A 437 -9.89 -10.84 -4.15
CA ALA A 437 -10.84 -9.73 -4.17
C ALA A 437 -12.05 -10.02 -5.07
N SER A 438 -11.84 -10.60 -6.26
CA SER A 438 -12.92 -10.97 -7.16
C SER A 438 -13.80 -12.11 -6.61
N SER A 439 -13.17 -13.18 -6.10
CA SER A 439 -13.90 -14.36 -5.59
C SER A 439 -14.66 -14.03 -4.29
N PHE A 440 -14.05 -13.21 -3.42
CA PHE A 440 -14.64 -12.74 -2.18
C PHE A 440 -15.84 -11.81 -2.46
N ALA A 441 -15.74 -10.92 -3.45
CA ALA A 441 -16.86 -10.06 -3.86
C ALA A 441 -18.06 -10.86 -4.43
N LYS A 442 -17.80 -12.05 -5.01
CA LYS A 442 -18.84 -12.99 -5.49
C LYS A 442 -19.35 -13.92 -4.39
N HIS A 443 -18.87 -13.78 -3.15
CA HIS A 443 -19.16 -14.70 -2.04
C HIS A 443 -18.76 -16.17 -2.29
N ASP A 444 -17.82 -16.43 -3.21
CA ASP A 444 -17.28 -17.76 -3.46
C ASP A 444 -16.13 -18.06 -2.49
N PHE A 445 -16.50 -18.34 -1.24
CA PHE A 445 -15.54 -18.60 -0.16
C PHE A 445 -14.75 -19.89 -0.36
N ARG A 446 -15.29 -20.86 -1.11
CA ARG A 446 -14.57 -22.08 -1.47
C ARG A 446 -13.40 -21.75 -2.39
N ARG A 447 -13.64 -20.97 -3.45
CA ARG A 447 -12.57 -20.51 -4.34
C ARG A 447 -11.53 -19.66 -3.61
N VAL A 448 -11.95 -18.77 -2.71
CA VAL A 448 -11.02 -17.98 -1.87
C VAL A 448 -10.10 -18.90 -1.05
N THR A 449 -10.66 -19.96 -0.46
CA THR A 449 -9.91 -20.96 0.32
C THR A 449 -8.89 -21.69 -0.54
N GLU A 450 -9.32 -22.21 -1.71
CA GLU A 450 -8.46 -22.91 -2.65
C GLU A 450 -7.30 -22.03 -3.13
N VAL A 451 -7.59 -20.80 -3.56
CA VAL A 451 -6.57 -19.83 -4.00
C VAL A 451 -5.60 -19.51 -2.86
N THR A 452 -6.10 -19.33 -1.62
CA THR A 452 -5.26 -19.02 -0.44
C THR A 452 -4.25 -20.14 -0.16
N TYR A 453 -4.68 -21.40 -0.12
CA TYR A 453 -3.75 -22.52 0.12
C TYR A 453 -2.78 -22.72 -1.04
N CYS A 454 -3.28 -22.59 -2.27
CA CYS A 454 -2.48 -22.78 -3.48
C CYS A 454 -1.39 -21.71 -3.58
N VAL A 455 -1.69 -20.43 -3.31
CA VAL A 455 -0.68 -19.35 -3.31
C VAL A 455 0.30 -19.48 -2.15
N LEU A 456 -0.13 -19.88 -0.95
CA LEU A 456 0.79 -20.08 0.18
C LEU A 456 1.80 -21.20 -0.10
N LYS A 457 1.34 -22.31 -0.70
CA LYS A 457 2.22 -23.41 -1.14
C LYS A 457 3.17 -22.95 -2.24
N ALA A 458 2.65 -22.27 -3.28
CA ALA A 458 3.45 -21.76 -4.39
C ALA A 458 4.51 -20.74 -3.90
N GLY A 459 4.13 -19.86 -2.97
CA GLY A 459 4.99 -18.86 -2.36
C GLY A 459 6.10 -19.43 -1.50
N LEU A 460 5.80 -20.46 -0.69
CA LEU A 460 6.83 -21.16 0.07
C LEU A 460 7.82 -21.85 -0.88
N LEU A 461 7.31 -22.54 -1.91
CA LEU A 461 8.15 -23.20 -2.91
C LEU A 461 9.02 -22.19 -3.65
N SER A 462 8.44 -21.08 -4.13
CA SER A 462 9.20 -20.03 -4.82
C SER A 462 10.24 -19.40 -3.90
N GLY A 463 9.91 -19.14 -2.64
CA GLY A 463 10.85 -18.60 -1.66
C GLY A 463 12.03 -19.55 -1.37
N VAL A 464 11.79 -20.86 -1.29
CA VAL A 464 12.85 -21.87 -1.14
C VAL A 464 13.73 -21.95 -2.39
N VAL A 465 13.12 -21.95 -3.59
CA VAL A 465 13.87 -21.92 -4.86
C VAL A 465 14.74 -20.68 -4.94
N LEU A 466 14.20 -19.50 -4.61
CA LEU A 466 14.95 -18.24 -4.57
C LEU A 466 16.09 -18.28 -3.55
N ALA A 467 15.87 -18.88 -2.36
CA ALA A 467 16.93 -19.06 -1.37
C ALA A 467 18.10 -19.88 -1.92
N VAL A 468 17.82 -21.02 -2.55
CA VAL A 468 18.85 -21.92 -3.11
C VAL A 468 19.59 -21.25 -4.27
N VAL A 469 18.86 -20.68 -5.23
CA VAL A 469 19.44 -19.98 -6.39
C VAL A 469 20.33 -18.84 -5.92
N LEU A 470 19.87 -18.07 -4.93
CA LEU A 470 20.65 -16.97 -4.40
C LEU A 470 21.89 -17.47 -3.67
N PHE A 471 21.78 -18.47 -2.81
CA PHE A 471 22.92 -19.02 -2.07
C PHE A 471 24.04 -19.50 -3.01
N VAL A 472 23.69 -20.20 -4.10
CA VAL A 472 24.64 -20.71 -5.09
C VAL A 472 25.26 -19.58 -5.93
N SER A 473 24.45 -18.58 -6.32
CA SER A 473 24.91 -17.49 -7.20
C SER A 473 25.55 -16.31 -6.48
N PHE A 474 25.38 -16.19 -5.16
CA PHE A 474 25.75 -14.99 -4.38
C PHE A 474 27.21 -14.58 -4.55
N GLY A 475 28.13 -15.55 -4.53
CA GLY A 475 29.57 -15.27 -4.69
C GLY A 475 29.87 -14.50 -5.97
N ASN A 476 29.39 -15.02 -7.11
CA ASN A 476 29.55 -14.39 -8.43
C ASN A 476 28.77 -13.08 -8.54
N LEU A 477 27.59 -13.03 -7.92
CA LEU A 477 26.71 -11.88 -7.98
C LEU A 477 27.31 -10.65 -7.28
N VAL A 478 27.96 -10.83 -6.12
CA VAL A 478 28.55 -9.72 -5.35
C VAL A 478 29.78 -9.11 -6.06
N GLU A 479 30.55 -9.91 -6.79
CA GLU A 479 31.71 -9.42 -7.56
C GLU A 479 31.32 -8.45 -8.69
N LEU A 480 30.05 -8.45 -9.10
CA LEU A 480 29.53 -7.44 -10.01
C LEU A 480 29.54 -6.03 -9.38
N PHE A 481 29.26 -5.96 -8.06
CA PHE A 481 29.11 -4.72 -7.30
C PHE A 481 30.44 -4.14 -6.85
N THR A 482 31.40 -4.98 -6.46
CA THR A 482 32.67 -4.48 -5.93
C THR A 482 33.81 -5.47 -6.17
N LYS A 483 35.02 -4.92 -6.31
CA LYS A 483 36.29 -5.67 -6.38
C LYS A 483 37.13 -5.52 -5.11
N ASP A 484 36.63 -4.79 -4.12
CA ASP A 484 37.32 -4.58 -2.85
C ASP A 484 37.25 -5.86 -2.00
N ALA A 485 38.42 -6.41 -1.66
CA ALA A 485 38.52 -7.70 -0.96
C ALA A 485 37.97 -7.65 0.47
N GLU A 486 38.14 -6.53 1.17
CA GLU A 486 37.64 -6.36 2.54
C GLU A 486 36.11 -6.26 2.53
N LEU A 487 35.55 -5.48 1.60
CA LEU A 487 34.11 -5.37 1.42
C LEU A 487 33.49 -6.71 1.01
N LEU A 488 34.13 -7.44 0.08
CA LEU A 488 33.69 -8.77 -0.35
C LEU A 488 33.60 -9.75 0.82
N HIS A 489 34.59 -9.74 1.72
CA HIS A 489 34.58 -10.60 2.90
C HIS A 489 33.38 -10.32 3.81
N ILE A 490 33.06 -9.05 4.06
CA ILE A 490 31.91 -8.65 4.89
C ILE A 490 30.59 -9.02 4.20
N VAL A 491 30.46 -8.76 2.90
CA VAL A 491 29.23 -9.06 2.15
C VAL A 491 28.98 -10.57 2.09
N ARG A 492 30.01 -11.38 1.88
CA ARG A 492 29.91 -12.85 1.85
C ARG A 492 29.37 -13.43 3.16
N ALA A 493 29.69 -12.83 4.32
CA ALA A 493 29.08 -13.23 5.59
C ALA A 493 27.56 -12.99 5.63
N GLY A 494 27.05 -12.05 4.83
CA GLY A 494 25.62 -11.74 4.68
C GLY A 494 24.83 -12.77 3.87
N VAL A 495 25.49 -13.66 3.11
CA VAL A 495 24.80 -14.61 2.20
C VAL A 495 23.74 -15.43 2.90
N LEU A 496 24.04 -15.93 4.11
CA LEU A 496 23.16 -16.80 4.85
C LEU A 496 21.88 -16.05 5.24
N PHE A 497 21.99 -14.78 5.65
CA PHE A 497 20.83 -13.96 5.99
C PHE A 497 20.00 -13.63 4.76
N VAL A 498 20.64 -13.20 3.68
CA VAL A 498 19.92 -12.79 2.47
C VAL A 498 19.18 -13.99 1.85
N SER A 499 19.83 -15.16 1.74
CA SER A 499 19.24 -16.36 1.16
C SER A 499 18.20 -17.03 2.07
N SER A 500 18.54 -17.26 3.34
CA SER A 500 17.66 -18.01 4.26
C SER A 500 16.37 -17.25 4.61
N THR A 501 16.33 -15.93 4.41
CA THR A 501 15.12 -15.13 4.67
C THR A 501 14.14 -15.11 3.50
N GLN A 502 14.50 -15.58 2.30
CA GLN A 502 13.61 -15.53 1.13
C GLN A 502 12.28 -16.29 1.31
N PRO A 503 12.22 -17.47 1.95
CA PRO A 503 10.93 -18.13 2.23
C PRO A 503 10.03 -17.32 3.17
N ILE A 504 10.63 -16.69 4.19
CA ILE A 504 9.93 -15.85 5.15
C ILE A 504 9.38 -14.60 4.44
N ASN A 505 10.21 -13.97 3.60
CA ASN A 505 9.80 -12.82 2.80
C ASN A 505 8.63 -13.16 1.89
N ALA A 506 8.75 -14.25 1.12
CA ALA A 506 7.72 -14.66 0.17
C ALA A 506 6.36 -14.81 0.85
N LEU A 507 6.33 -15.50 2.00
CA LEU A 507 5.11 -15.64 2.80
C LEU A 507 4.62 -14.31 3.37
N ALA A 508 5.52 -13.46 3.89
CA ALA A 508 5.14 -12.14 4.41
C ALA A 508 4.45 -11.26 3.35
N PHE A 509 4.99 -11.21 2.12
CA PHE A 509 4.37 -10.48 1.01
C PHE A 509 3.03 -11.08 0.61
N ILE A 510 2.93 -12.41 0.52
CA ILE A 510 1.68 -13.08 0.18
C ILE A 510 0.60 -12.77 1.22
N PHE A 511 0.91 -12.82 2.52
CA PHE A 511 -0.05 -12.46 3.56
C PHE A 511 -0.56 -11.02 3.43
N ASP A 512 0.27 -10.08 3.00
CA ASP A 512 -0.21 -8.73 2.70
C ASP A 512 -1.21 -8.73 1.54
N GLY A 513 -0.91 -9.44 0.45
CA GLY A 513 -1.81 -9.61 -0.69
C GLY A 513 -3.14 -10.27 -0.28
N LEU A 514 -3.10 -11.29 0.58
CA LEU A 514 -4.29 -11.95 1.13
C LEU A 514 -5.16 -10.97 1.93
N HIS A 515 -4.57 -10.22 2.87
CA HIS A 515 -5.29 -9.23 3.68
C HIS A 515 -5.90 -8.13 2.82
N TYR A 516 -5.19 -7.68 1.79
CA TYR A 516 -5.68 -6.65 0.89
C TYR A 516 -6.80 -7.18 -0.01
N GLY A 517 -6.74 -8.46 -0.40
CA GLY A 517 -7.79 -9.12 -1.18
C GLY A 517 -9.14 -9.12 -0.46
N VAL A 518 -9.13 -9.36 0.85
CA VAL A 518 -10.35 -9.31 1.70
C VAL A 518 -10.62 -7.93 2.31
N SER A 519 -9.85 -6.90 1.93
CA SER A 519 -9.98 -5.52 2.42
C SER A 519 -9.76 -5.33 3.93
N ASP A 520 -8.96 -6.17 4.58
CA ASP A 520 -8.64 -6.09 6.01
C ASP A 520 -7.51 -5.10 6.32
N PHE A 521 -7.65 -3.87 5.81
CA PHE A 521 -6.62 -2.84 5.87
C PHE A 521 -6.31 -2.36 7.29
N ALA A 522 -7.32 -2.35 8.18
CA ALA A 522 -7.15 -1.95 9.57
C ALA A 522 -6.22 -2.92 10.30
N TYR A 523 -6.45 -4.23 10.18
CA TYR A 523 -5.57 -5.23 10.77
C TYR A 523 -4.16 -5.11 10.21
N ALA A 524 -4.02 -5.02 8.88
CA ALA A 524 -2.71 -4.89 8.24
C ALA A 524 -1.92 -3.67 8.74
N ALA A 525 -2.59 -2.54 9.00
CA ALA A 525 -1.97 -1.35 9.54
C ALA A 525 -1.52 -1.52 11.01
N TYR A 526 -2.42 -1.94 11.90
CA TYR A 526 -2.10 -2.10 13.32
C TYR A 526 -1.05 -3.18 13.55
N ALA A 527 -1.17 -4.32 12.87
CA ALA A 527 -0.19 -5.40 12.94
C ALA A 527 1.19 -4.89 12.52
N MET A 528 1.27 -4.16 11.40
CA MET A 528 2.55 -3.66 10.92
C MET A 528 3.16 -2.64 11.87
N MET A 529 2.37 -1.77 12.50
CA MET A 529 2.85 -0.83 13.51
C MET A 529 3.46 -1.54 14.73
N VAL A 530 2.81 -2.58 15.24
CA VAL A 530 3.32 -3.38 16.37
C VAL A 530 4.60 -4.12 15.98
N VAL A 531 4.60 -4.80 14.83
CA VAL A 531 5.76 -5.53 14.31
C VAL A 531 6.94 -4.58 14.08
N GLY A 532 6.69 -3.43 13.46
CA GLY A 532 7.71 -2.41 13.21
C GLY A 532 8.27 -1.83 14.50
N LEU A 533 7.43 -1.59 15.51
CA LEU A 533 7.89 -1.11 16.83
C LEU A 533 8.82 -2.13 17.50
N ILE A 534 8.40 -3.39 17.61
CA ILE A 534 9.19 -4.46 18.22
C ILE A 534 10.54 -4.62 17.50
N SER A 535 10.51 -4.64 16.17
CA SER A 535 11.71 -4.82 15.35
C SER A 535 12.64 -3.61 15.42
N SER A 536 12.08 -2.39 15.47
CA SER A 536 12.86 -1.16 15.63
C SER A 536 13.58 -1.11 16.98
N VAL A 537 12.90 -1.50 18.07
CA VAL A 537 13.53 -1.61 19.40
C VAL A 537 14.69 -2.62 19.38
N PHE A 538 14.48 -3.77 18.74
CA PHE A 538 15.54 -4.77 18.58
C PHE A 538 16.73 -4.24 17.76
N LEU A 539 16.45 -3.56 16.63
CA LEU A 539 17.47 -2.96 15.76
C LEU A 539 18.28 -1.87 16.46
N LEU A 540 17.72 -1.14 17.42
CA LEU A 540 18.47 -0.13 18.18
C LEU A 540 19.45 -0.75 19.19
N TYR A 541 19.19 -1.98 19.63
CA TYR A 541 20.01 -2.67 20.65
C TYR A 541 21.03 -3.65 20.03
N ALA A 542 20.58 -4.56 19.17
CA ALA A 542 21.36 -5.71 18.70
C ALA A 542 22.68 -5.35 17.96
N PRO A 543 22.75 -4.30 17.11
CA PRO A 543 23.98 -3.96 16.39
C PRO A 543 25.13 -3.53 17.31
N SER A 544 24.83 -3.00 18.50
CA SER A 544 25.86 -2.65 19.49
C SER A 544 26.62 -3.87 20.04
N ARG A 545 26.04 -5.08 19.93
CA ARG A 545 26.62 -6.33 20.45
C ARG A 545 27.12 -7.24 19.33
N PHE A 546 26.41 -7.28 18.20
CA PHE A 546 26.67 -8.24 17.12
C PHE A 546 27.08 -7.57 15.79
N GLY A 547 27.26 -6.24 15.76
CA GLY A 547 27.64 -5.51 14.55
C GLY A 547 26.61 -5.65 13.43
N ILE A 548 27.09 -5.83 12.20
CA ILE A 548 26.24 -5.94 10.99
C ILE A 548 25.28 -7.15 11.06
N THR A 549 25.69 -8.23 11.71
CA THR A 549 24.86 -9.42 11.94
C THR A 549 23.62 -9.06 12.76
N GLY A 550 23.76 -8.19 13.78
CA GLY A 550 22.63 -7.71 14.58
C GLY A 550 21.58 -6.97 13.76
N ILE A 551 22.00 -6.25 12.72
CA ILE A 551 21.09 -5.54 11.80
C ILE A 551 20.28 -6.54 10.98
N TRP A 552 20.95 -7.54 10.39
CA TRP A 552 20.28 -8.57 9.59
C TRP A 552 19.38 -9.47 10.43
N CYS A 553 19.75 -9.78 11.67
CA CYS A 553 18.85 -10.43 12.63
C CYS A 553 17.59 -9.58 12.88
N GLY A 554 17.72 -8.26 13.00
CA GLY A 554 16.57 -7.37 13.20
C GLY A 554 15.65 -7.26 11.99
N LEU A 555 16.21 -7.21 10.77
CA LEU A 555 15.42 -7.25 9.54
C LEU A 555 14.76 -8.62 9.32
N THR A 556 15.44 -9.70 9.70
CA THR A 556 14.87 -11.05 9.68
C THR A 556 13.72 -11.16 10.67
N LEU A 557 13.89 -10.63 11.89
CA LEU A 557 12.84 -10.57 12.90
C LEU A 557 11.63 -9.77 12.40
N PHE A 558 11.87 -8.64 11.72
CA PHE A 558 10.81 -7.83 11.12
C PHE A 558 9.95 -8.64 10.14
N MET A 559 10.59 -9.37 9.22
CA MET A 559 9.86 -10.20 8.26
C MET A 559 9.21 -11.44 8.89
N ALA A 560 9.87 -12.06 9.86
CA ALA A 560 9.32 -13.21 10.58
C ALA A 560 8.08 -12.82 11.39
N LEU A 561 8.10 -11.68 12.09
CA LEU A 561 6.95 -11.17 12.83
C LEU A 561 5.81 -10.75 11.90
N ARG A 562 6.11 -10.20 10.72
CA ARG A 562 5.10 -9.87 9.70
C ARG A 562 4.42 -11.13 9.15
N MET A 563 5.20 -12.17 8.85
CA MET A 563 4.68 -13.49 8.49
C MET A 563 3.83 -14.10 9.61
N ALA A 564 4.32 -14.05 10.86
CA ALA A 564 3.60 -14.58 12.02
C ALA A 564 2.27 -13.87 12.24
N ALA A 565 2.23 -12.52 12.12
CA ALA A 565 0.98 -11.77 12.17
C ALA A 565 -0.01 -12.24 11.10
N GLY A 566 0.45 -12.44 9.85
CA GLY A 566 -0.36 -13.03 8.78
C GLY A 566 -0.96 -14.38 9.15
N ILE A 567 -0.14 -15.32 9.61
CA ILE A 567 -0.59 -16.65 10.04
C ILE A 567 -1.61 -16.52 11.18
N MET A 568 -1.33 -15.69 12.20
CA MET A 568 -2.23 -15.47 13.33
C MET A 568 -3.60 -14.94 12.88
N ARG A 569 -3.65 -14.05 11.87
CA ARG A 569 -4.91 -13.51 11.36
C ARG A 569 -5.74 -14.53 10.61
N LEU A 570 -5.10 -15.38 9.80
CA LEU A 570 -5.78 -16.49 9.11
C LEU A 570 -6.34 -17.52 10.11
N CYS A 571 -5.64 -17.75 11.22
CA CYS A 571 -6.09 -18.68 12.27
C CYS A 571 -7.16 -18.09 13.22
N TRP A 572 -7.53 -16.82 13.10
CA TRP A 572 -8.46 -16.17 14.04
C TRP A 572 -9.94 -16.38 13.66
N ARG A 573 -10.71 -17.08 14.51
CA ARG A 573 -12.15 -17.39 14.28
C ARG A 573 -13.07 -16.20 14.01
N SER A 574 -12.83 -15.10 14.71
CA SER A 574 -13.61 -13.86 14.61
C SER A 574 -13.14 -12.91 13.48
N GLY A 575 -12.12 -13.31 12.71
CA GLY A 575 -11.63 -12.53 11.57
C GLY A 575 -12.44 -12.78 10.29
N PRO A 576 -12.11 -12.08 9.18
CA PRO A 576 -12.78 -12.25 7.89
C PRO A 576 -12.58 -13.64 7.25
N TRP A 577 -11.79 -14.51 7.89
CA TRP A 577 -11.40 -15.83 7.44
C TRP A 577 -12.14 -16.98 8.15
N TRP A 578 -13.32 -16.71 8.71
CA TRP A 578 -14.09 -17.71 9.49
C TRP A 578 -14.32 -19.02 8.71
N PHE A 579 -14.53 -18.92 7.39
CA PHE A 579 -14.80 -20.05 6.50
C PHE A 579 -13.61 -21.00 6.29
N LEU A 580 -12.36 -20.55 6.48
CA LEU A 580 -11.19 -21.43 6.34
C LEU A 580 -11.20 -22.57 7.36
N GLN A 581 -11.81 -22.36 8.53
CA GLN A 581 -11.81 -23.34 9.61
C GLN A 581 -12.93 -24.38 9.50
N ASP A 582 -14.02 -24.04 8.82
CA ASP A 582 -15.12 -24.98 8.56
C ASP A 582 -14.72 -26.03 7.52
N GLY A 583 -13.87 -25.66 6.55
CA GLY A 583 -13.24 -26.59 5.61
C GLY A 583 -12.31 -27.61 6.28
N ILE A 584 -11.44 -27.16 7.20
CA ILE A 584 -10.51 -28.05 7.95
C ILE A 584 -11.28 -29.09 8.79
N LYS A 585 -12.42 -28.71 9.37
CA LYS A 585 -13.28 -29.64 10.12
C LYS A 585 -13.96 -30.68 9.23
N TYR A 586 -14.42 -30.28 8.04
CA TYR A 586 -15.00 -31.20 7.06
C TYR A 586 -13.96 -32.23 6.59
N GLU A 587 -12.73 -31.79 6.34
CA GLU A 587 -11.64 -32.66 5.89
C GLU A 587 -11.20 -33.65 6.98
N HIS A 588 -11.15 -33.21 8.26
CA HIS A 588 -10.89 -34.10 9.39
C HIS A 588 -12.02 -35.11 9.66
N SER A 589 -13.29 -34.72 9.47
CA SER A 589 -14.44 -35.63 9.58
C SER A 589 -14.40 -36.70 8.48
N ASN A 590 -14.15 -36.30 7.24
CA ASN A 590 -14.09 -37.25 6.11
C ASN A 590 -12.89 -38.21 6.20
N LYS A 591 -11.76 -37.76 6.76
CA LYS A 591 -10.59 -38.63 7.03
C LYS A 591 -10.82 -39.62 8.18
N SER A 592 -11.63 -39.26 9.17
CA SER A 592 -12.00 -40.17 10.26
C SER A 592 -13.06 -41.18 9.81
N ASP A 593 -14.03 -40.77 8.99
CA ASP A 593 -15.04 -41.66 8.40
C ASP A 593 -14.44 -42.65 7.39
N SER A 594 -13.44 -42.23 6.58
CA SER A 594 -12.73 -43.14 5.66
C SER A 594 -11.80 -44.13 6.36
N MET A 595 -11.19 -43.77 7.50
CA MET A 595 -10.44 -44.72 8.34
C MET A 595 -11.34 -45.70 9.09
N LEU A 596 -12.55 -45.29 9.49
CA LEU A 596 -13.56 -46.18 10.07
C LEU A 596 -14.14 -47.15 9.02
N SER A 597 -14.27 -46.72 7.76
CA SER A 597 -14.78 -47.56 6.67
C SER A 597 -13.73 -48.52 6.08
N ALA A 598 -12.43 -48.32 6.35
CA ALA A 598 -11.36 -49.21 5.89
C ALA A 598 -11.03 -50.35 6.89
N GLY A 599 -11.66 -50.35 8.07
CA GLY A 599 -11.42 -51.33 9.15
C GLY A 599 -12.49 -52.42 9.28
N ALA A 600 -13.44 -52.52 8.34
CA ALA A 600 -14.53 -53.50 8.41
C ALA A 600 -14.67 -54.27 7.10
N ASP A 601 -13.88 -55.35 6.96
CA ASP A 601 -14.17 -56.41 6.00
C ASP A 601 -14.64 -57.65 6.78
N PRO A 602 -15.95 -57.94 6.86
CA PRO A 602 -16.48 -59.03 7.67
C PRO A 602 -16.68 -60.33 6.86
N ASN A 603 -15.83 -60.62 5.87
CA ASN A 603 -15.93 -61.84 5.07
C ASN A 603 -14.55 -62.47 4.77
N GLU A 604 -13.91 -63.02 5.79
CA GLU A 604 -12.88 -64.05 5.58
C GLU A 604 -13.28 -65.32 6.36
N PRO A 605 -13.75 -66.38 5.69
CA PRO A 605 -14.11 -67.61 6.37
C PRO A 605 -12.85 -68.40 6.72
N THR A 606 -12.68 -68.65 8.01
CA THR A 606 -11.71 -69.60 8.56
C THR A 606 -12.14 -71.01 8.18
N SER A 607 -11.32 -71.72 7.40
CA SER A 607 -11.36 -73.18 7.29
C SER A 607 -10.01 -73.76 7.70
N ILE A 608 -10.10 -74.79 8.54
CA ILE A 608 -9.09 -75.60 9.24
C ILE A 608 -7.83 -75.90 8.42
#